data_AF-A0A956Z3C1-F1
#
_entry.id   AF-A0A956Z3C1-F1
#
_cell.length_a   1.000
_cell.length_b   1.000
_cell.length_c   1.000
_cell.angle_alpha   90.00
_cell.angle_beta   90.00
_cell.angle_gamma   90.00
#
_symmetry.space_group_name_H-M   'P 1'
#
loop_
_entity.id
_entity.type
_entity.pdbx_description
1 polymer ?
#
loop_
_entity_poly.entity_id
_entity_poly.type
_entity_poly.pdbx_seq_one_letter_code
_entity_poly.pdbx_strand_id
1 'polypeptide(L)'
;ERETLPIAVPIQIGGAVLGAVEWEIPAKDFNENKLELAKELANRLAIGLENARLFQESQRAAERERMVNSIAARLASQTNISEILQTAVREVGQALRTPQVSIRLHGGKYTANGSNGSHKIPGEKTEIGE
;
A
#
# COMPACT_ATOMS: atom_id res chain seq x y z
N GLU A 1 24.33 10.37 50.26
CA GLU A 1 23.64 10.21 48.97
C GLU A 1 22.14 10.37 49.18
N ARG A 2 21.37 10.81 48.16
CA ARG A 2 19.90 10.74 48.23
C ARG A 2 19.48 9.37 47.74
N GLU A 3 18.79 8.61 48.60
CA GLU A 3 18.26 7.29 48.26
C GLU A 3 17.10 7.46 47.26
N THR A 4 17.20 6.80 46.10
CA THR A 4 16.16 6.75 45.06
C THR A 4 15.62 5.33 44.94
N LEU A 5 14.36 5.22 44.53
CA LEU A 5 13.67 3.98 44.25
C LEU A 5 13.32 3.93 42.76
N PRO A 6 13.79 2.92 42.01
CA PRO A 6 13.35 2.71 40.64
C PRO A 6 11.94 2.12 40.63
N ILE A 7 11.10 2.63 39.73
CA ILE A 7 9.74 2.15 39.52
C ILE A 7 9.55 1.95 38.02
N ALA A 8 9.21 0.73 37.64
CA ALA A 8 8.81 0.40 36.27
C ALA A 8 7.29 0.20 36.20
N VAL A 9 6.64 0.94 35.31
CA VAL A 9 5.21 0.77 35.01
C VAL A 9 5.06 0.31 33.57
N PRO A 10 4.37 -0.81 33.32
CA PRO A 10 4.18 -1.31 31.97
C PRO A 10 3.21 -0.42 31.18
N ILE A 11 3.53 -0.20 29.91
CA ILE A 11 2.65 0.42 28.91
C ILE A 11 1.86 -0.72 28.27
N GLN A 12 0.54 -0.78 28.49
CA GLN A 12 -0.29 -1.89 28.03
C GLN A 12 -1.57 -1.41 27.35
N ILE A 13 -2.01 -2.15 26.34
CA ILE A 13 -3.31 -1.94 25.70
C ILE A 13 -3.98 -3.28 25.43
N GLY A 14 -5.27 -3.43 25.78
CA GLY A 14 -6.02 -4.66 25.53
C GLY A 14 -5.39 -5.94 26.12
N GLY A 15 -4.61 -5.83 27.20
CA GLY A 15 -3.89 -6.94 27.82
C GLY A 15 -2.53 -7.28 27.18
N ALA A 16 -2.12 -6.58 26.12
CA ALA A 16 -0.79 -6.72 25.53
C ALA A 16 0.16 -5.66 26.09
N VAL A 17 1.37 -6.08 26.49
CA VAL A 17 2.45 -5.17 26.93
C VAL A 17 3.19 -4.64 25.72
N LEU A 18 3.16 -3.32 25.52
CA LEU A 18 3.89 -2.62 24.46
C LEU A 18 5.30 -2.23 24.91
N GLY A 19 5.53 -2.09 26.22
CA GLY A 19 6.80 -1.69 26.81
C GLY A 19 6.65 -1.33 28.28
N ALA A 20 7.60 -0.57 28.82
CA ALA A 20 7.53 -0.02 30.17
C ALA A 20 8.13 1.39 30.22
N VAL A 21 7.64 2.21 31.16
CA VAL A 21 8.26 3.46 31.54
C VAL A 21 8.91 3.28 32.90
N GLU A 22 10.15 3.73 33.02
CA GLU A 22 10.91 3.66 34.25
C GLU A 22 11.12 5.07 34.82
N TRP A 23 10.96 5.20 36.13
CA TRP A 23 11.24 6.42 36.87
C TRP A 23 12.11 6.12 38.09
N GLU A 24 13.09 6.99 38.35
CA GLU A 24 13.78 7.05 39.63
C GLU A 24 13.13 8.12 40.50
N ILE A 25 12.56 7.73 41.64
CA ILE A 25 11.88 8.64 42.57
C ILE A 25 12.68 8.69 43.88
N PRO A 26 12.96 9.88 44.46
CA PRO A 26 13.53 9.96 45.81
C PRO A 26 12.65 9.17 46.79
N ALA A 27 13.25 8.29 47.60
CA ALA A 27 12.51 7.38 48.48
C ALA A 27 11.52 8.13 49.39
N LYS A 28 11.92 9.30 49.89
CA LYS A 28 11.09 10.19 50.73
C LYS A 28 9.82 10.71 50.04
N ASP A 29 9.81 10.76 48.71
CA ASP A 29 8.69 11.29 47.95
C ASP A 29 7.85 10.16 47.33
N PHE A 30 8.22 8.89 47.51
CA PHE A 30 7.45 7.76 47.03
C PHE A 30 6.18 7.60 47.88
N ASN A 31 5.03 7.56 47.21
CA ASN A 31 3.73 7.30 47.81
C ASN A 31 2.78 6.74 46.74
N GLU A 32 1.62 6.28 47.19
CA GLU A 32 0.59 5.69 46.33
C GLU A 32 0.12 6.65 45.23
N ASN A 33 -0.08 7.94 45.55
CA ASN A 33 -0.49 8.95 44.57
C ASN A 33 0.52 9.09 43.41
N LYS A 34 1.83 9.00 43.69
CA LYS A 34 2.85 9.02 42.64
C LYS A 34 2.81 7.77 41.76
N LEU A 35 2.57 6.61 42.36
CA LEU A 35 2.42 5.37 41.61
C LEU A 35 1.17 5.40 40.73
N GLU A 36 0.06 5.93 41.23
CA GLU A 36 -1.17 6.13 40.44
C GLU A 36 -0.96 7.09 39.27
N LEU A 37 -0.28 8.22 39.50
CA LEU A 37 0.07 9.15 38.43
C LEU A 37 0.95 8.49 37.37
N ALA A 38 1.96 7.71 37.78
CA ALA A 38 2.82 6.97 36.87
C ALA A 38 2.02 5.96 36.01
N LYS A 39 1.04 5.27 36.62
CA LYS A 39 0.10 4.38 35.91
C LYS A 39 -0.79 5.15 34.93
N GLU A 40 -1.32 6.31 35.32
CA GLU A 40 -2.14 7.12 34.43
C GLU A 40 -1.34 7.60 33.21
N LEU A 41 -0.10 8.04 33.43
CA LEU A 41 0.81 8.44 32.35
C LEU A 41 1.11 7.26 31.42
N ALA A 42 1.43 6.08 31.96
CA ALA A 42 1.66 4.88 31.17
C ALA A 42 0.43 4.49 30.32
N ASN A 43 -0.78 4.62 30.88
CA ASN A 43 -2.03 4.37 30.15
C ASN A 43 -2.25 5.38 29.01
N ARG A 44 -2.02 6.67 29.26
CA ARG A 44 -2.12 7.71 28.22
C ARG A 44 -1.09 7.49 27.10
N LEU A 45 0.13 7.08 27.46
CA LEU A 45 1.16 6.70 26.49
C LEU A 45 0.73 5.50 25.65
N ALA A 46 0.12 4.47 26.25
CA ALA A 46 -0.38 3.31 25.52
C ALA A 46 -1.41 3.71 24.44
N ILE A 47 -2.37 4.56 24.80
CA ILE A 47 -3.38 5.08 23.86
C ILE A 47 -2.72 5.92 22.76
N GLY A 48 -1.78 6.80 23.11
CA GLY A 48 -1.05 7.62 22.15
C GLY A 48 -0.24 6.80 21.14
N LEU A 49 0.44 5.75 21.61
CA LEU A 49 1.20 4.84 20.76
C LEU A 49 0.30 4.05 19.82
N GLU A 50 -0.86 3.57 20.29
CA GLU A 50 -1.80 2.86 19.42
C GLU A 50 -2.39 3.80 18.36
N ASN A 51 -2.74 5.03 18.73
CA ASN A 51 -3.20 6.04 17.76
C ASN A 51 -2.13 6.34 16.71
N ALA A 52 -0.87 6.48 17.11
CA ALA A 52 0.25 6.69 16.19
C ALA A 52 0.42 5.48 15.25
N ARG A 53 0.30 4.26 15.77
CA ARG A 53 0.37 3.02 14.97
C ARG A 53 -0.74 2.96 13.94
N LEU A 54 -1.99 3.17 14.36
CA LEU A 54 -3.18 3.19 13.49
C LEU A 54 -3.07 4.28 12.42
N PHE A 55 -2.59 5.46 12.80
CA PHE A 55 -2.37 6.55 11.85
C PHE A 55 -1.31 6.19 10.79
N GLN A 56 -0.18 5.61 11.21
CA GLN A 56 0.85 5.15 10.27
C GLN A 56 0.33 4.05 9.33
N GLU A 57 -0.47 3.12 9.84
CA GLU A 57 -1.09 2.06 9.06
C GLU A 57 -2.06 2.62 8.01
N SER A 58 -2.91 3.56 8.41
CA SER A 58 -3.81 4.29 7.52
C SER A 58 -3.06 5.05 6.43
N GLN A 59 -1.98 5.76 6.78
CA GLN A 59 -1.16 6.48 5.80
C GLN A 59 -0.51 5.55 4.77
N ARG A 60 0.03 4.41 5.22
CA ARG A 60 0.60 3.39 4.30
C ARG A 60 -0.47 2.82 3.36
N ALA A 61 -1.68 2.58 3.86
CA ALA A 61 -2.79 2.12 3.03
C ALA A 61 -3.17 3.17 1.96
N ALA A 62 -3.29 4.44 2.35
CA ALA A 62 -3.58 5.53 1.43
C ALA A 62 -2.48 5.73 0.38
N GLU A 63 -1.19 5.61 0.76
CA GLU A 63 -0.07 5.66 -0.18
C GLU A 63 -0.13 4.53 -1.21
N ARG A 64 -0.44 3.31 -0.76
CA ARG A 64 -0.63 2.16 -1.64
C ARG A 64 -1.79 2.37 -2.61
N GLU A 65 -2.91 2.88 -2.14
CA GLU A 65 -4.08 3.14 -2.98
C GLU A 65 -3.80 4.23 -4.02
N ARG A 66 -3.11 5.31 -3.63
CA ARG A 66 -2.65 6.36 -4.56
C ARG A 66 -1.74 5.78 -5.64
N MET A 67 -0.82 4.89 -5.27
CA MET A 67 0.05 4.21 -6.23
C MET A 67 -0.78 3.39 -7.23
N VAL A 68 -1.70 2.55 -6.75
CA VAL A 68 -2.59 1.75 -7.62
C VAL A 68 -3.42 2.63 -8.56
N ASN A 69 -4.05 3.68 -8.04
CA ASN A 69 -4.84 4.61 -8.86
C ASN A 69 -3.99 5.33 -9.90
N SER A 70 -2.76 5.71 -9.56
CA SER A 70 -1.84 6.35 -10.51
C SER A 70 -1.46 5.42 -11.68
N ILE A 71 -1.26 4.13 -11.39
CA ILE A 71 -0.97 3.10 -12.40
C ILE A 71 -2.21 2.89 -13.28
N ALA A 72 -3.39 2.74 -12.66
CA ALA A 72 -4.65 2.55 -13.37
C ALA A 72 -4.99 3.73 -14.31
N ALA A 73 -4.79 4.97 -13.85
CA ALA A 73 -5.03 6.17 -14.66
C ALA A 73 -4.11 6.24 -15.89
N ARG A 74 -2.82 5.90 -15.75
CA ARG A 74 -1.87 5.82 -16.88
C ARG A 74 -2.29 4.76 -17.89
N LEU A 75 -2.72 3.59 -17.42
CA LEU A 75 -3.22 2.52 -18.27
C LEU A 75 -4.48 2.95 -19.03
N ALA A 76 -5.42 3.62 -18.37
CA ALA A 76 -6.66 4.10 -18.98
C ALA A 76 -6.43 5.21 -20.03
N SER A 77 -5.35 5.98 -19.91
CA SER A 77 -4.98 7.01 -20.90
C SER A 77 -4.34 6.47 -22.18
N GLN A 78 -4.04 5.18 -22.23
CA GLN A 78 -3.41 4.54 -23.39
C GLN A 78 -4.46 3.88 -24.27
N THR A 79 -4.44 4.16 -25.57
CA THR A 79 -5.40 3.61 -26.55
C THR A 79 -4.86 2.35 -27.25
N ASN A 80 -3.58 2.03 -27.05
CA ASN A 80 -2.91 0.89 -27.69
C ASN A 80 -2.63 -0.21 -26.65
N ILE A 81 -3.20 -1.41 -26.88
CA ILE A 81 -3.06 -2.55 -25.98
C ILE A 81 -1.60 -2.95 -25.71
N SER A 82 -0.71 -2.79 -26.70
CA SER A 82 0.72 -3.08 -26.52
C SER A 82 1.39 -2.10 -25.55
N GLU A 83 1.00 -0.81 -25.59
CA GLU A 83 1.53 0.23 -24.70
C GLU A 83 0.99 0.08 -23.27
N ILE A 84 -0.29 -0.30 -23.13
CA ILE A 84 -0.93 -0.65 -21.86
C ILE A 84 -0.17 -1.77 -21.17
N LEU A 85 0.09 -2.87 -21.87
CA LEU A 85 0.76 -4.04 -21.29
C LEU A 85 2.21 -3.73 -20.88
N GLN A 86 2.97 -3.03 -21.73
CA GLN A 86 4.34 -2.61 -21.37
C GLN A 86 4.37 -1.70 -20.14
N THR A 87 3.41 -0.78 -20.06
CA THR A 87 3.28 0.13 -18.91
C THR A 87 2.89 -0.63 -17.65
N ALA A 88 1.93 -1.54 -17.71
CA ALA A 88 1.53 -2.38 -16.59
C ALA A 88 2.69 -3.22 -16.04
N VAL A 89 3.45 -3.91 -16.90
CA VAL A 89 4.60 -4.74 -16.48
C VAL A 89 5.63 -3.90 -15.73
N ARG A 90 5.98 -2.73 -16.28
CA ARG A 90 6.98 -1.83 -15.69
C ARG A 90 6.54 -1.30 -14.33
N GLU A 91 5.32 -0.78 -14.24
CA GLU A 91 4.80 -0.16 -13.02
C GLU A 91 4.58 -1.19 -11.92
N VAL A 92 4.04 -2.38 -12.25
CA VAL A 92 3.86 -3.48 -11.28
C VAL A 92 5.22 -3.99 -10.79
N GLY A 93 6.21 -4.14 -11.68
CA GLY A 93 7.56 -4.54 -11.32
C GLY A 93 8.22 -3.57 -10.34
N GLN A 94 8.08 -2.26 -10.59
CA GLN A 94 8.60 -1.21 -9.71
C GLN A 94 7.87 -1.17 -8.37
N ALA A 95 6.53 -1.23 -8.36
CA ALA A 95 5.73 -1.21 -7.15
C ALA A 95 6.01 -2.39 -6.22
N LEU A 96 6.19 -3.60 -6.78
CA LEU A 96 6.42 -4.82 -6.03
C LEU A 96 7.90 -5.13 -5.77
N ARG A 97 8.82 -4.33 -6.33
CA ARG A 97 10.29 -4.55 -6.28
C ARG A 97 10.70 -5.99 -6.68
N THR A 98 10.03 -6.54 -7.69
CA THR A 98 10.29 -7.91 -8.15
C THR A 98 11.12 -7.90 -9.44
N PRO A 99 12.10 -8.81 -9.58
CA PRO A 99 12.96 -8.87 -10.77
C PRO A 99 12.24 -9.40 -12.02
N GLN A 100 11.08 -10.06 -11.88
CA GLN A 100 10.35 -10.61 -13.01
C GLN A 100 8.83 -10.44 -12.88
N VAL A 101 8.21 -9.89 -13.92
CA VAL A 101 6.75 -9.74 -14.08
C VAL A 101 6.36 -10.20 -15.47
N SER A 102 5.32 -11.02 -15.59
CA SER A 102 4.77 -11.45 -16.89
C SER A 102 3.25 -11.27 -16.91
N ILE A 103 2.71 -10.70 -17.99
CA ILE A 103 1.27 -10.60 -18.24
C ILE A 103 0.93 -11.58 -19.37
N ARG A 104 -0.03 -12.48 -19.15
CA ARG A 104 -0.56 -13.39 -20.18
C ARG A 104 -1.98 -12.98 -20.53
N LEU A 105 -2.23 -12.70 -21.80
CA LEU A 105 -3.57 -12.50 -22.32
C LEU A 105 -4.08 -13.81 -22.91
N HIS A 106 -5.26 -14.25 -22.48
CA HIS A 106 -5.97 -15.34 -23.14
C HIS A 106 -6.91 -14.71 -24.18
N GLY A 107 -6.59 -14.87 -25.45
CA GLY A 107 -7.38 -14.30 -26.54
C GLY A 107 -8.77 -14.94 -26.59
N GLY A 108 -9.81 -14.19 -26.23
CA GLY A 108 -11.16 -14.46 -26.72
C GLY A 108 -11.15 -14.24 -28.23
N LYS A 109 -11.66 -15.20 -29.00
CA LYS A 109 -11.71 -15.12 -30.46
C LYS A 109 -12.52 -13.89 -30.89
N TYR A 110 -11.84 -12.80 -31.25
CA TYR A 110 -12.43 -11.73 -32.03
C TYR A 110 -12.60 -12.24 -33.46
N THR A 111 -13.71 -12.93 -33.73
CA THR A 111 -14.18 -13.16 -35.09
C THR A 111 -14.83 -11.87 -35.55
N ALA A 112 -14.06 -11.00 -36.20
CA ALA A 112 -14.65 -9.98 -37.07
C ALA A 112 -15.32 -10.73 -38.22
N ASN A 113 -16.60 -11.04 -38.03
CA ASN A 113 -17.46 -11.66 -39.04
C ASN A 113 -17.68 -10.64 -40.15
N GLY A 114 -16.93 -10.79 -41.24
CA GLY A 114 -17.22 -10.09 -42.48
C GLY A 114 -18.45 -10.70 -43.13
N SER A 115 -19.55 -9.95 -43.20
CA SER A 115 -20.50 -10.09 -44.30
C SER A 115 -21.30 -8.81 -44.51
N ASN A 116 -21.16 -8.26 -45.72
CA ASN A 116 -22.25 -7.86 -46.63
C ASN A 116 -22.31 -6.36 -47.00
N GLY A 117 -22.09 -6.05 -48.28
CA GLY A 117 -22.38 -4.74 -48.87
C GLY A 117 -21.50 -4.31 -50.05
N SER A 118 -21.49 -5.10 -51.13
CA SER A 118 -20.87 -4.81 -52.43
C SER A 118 -21.37 -3.50 -53.08
N HIS A 119 -20.44 -2.63 -53.51
CA HIS A 119 -20.72 -1.59 -54.52
C HIS A 119 -19.53 -1.34 -55.49
N LYS A 120 -19.77 -1.78 -56.75
CA LYS A 120 -19.28 -1.36 -58.08
C LYS A 120 -17.78 -1.21 -58.48
N ILE A 121 -17.47 -2.00 -59.52
CA ILE A 121 -16.45 -2.04 -60.62
C ILE A 121 -16.39 -0.74 -61.49
N PRO A 122 -15.45 -0.49 -62.46
CA PRO A 122 -14.54 -1.42 -63.19
C PRO A 122 -13.10 -0.93 -63.57
N GLY A 123 -12.24 -1.90 -63.93
CA GLY A 123 -11.31 -1.76 -65.07
C GLY A 123 -9.82 -1.59 -64.78
N GLU A 124 -9.04 -2.67 -64.94
CA GLU A 124 -7.80 -2.65 -65.74
C GLU A 124 -7.41 -4.10 -66.08
N LYS A 125 -7.52 -4.45 -67.36
CA LYS A 125 -6.76 -5.57 -67.92
C LYS A 125 -5.30 -5.15 -67.92
N THR A 126 -4.37 -6.04 -67.61
CA THR A 126 -3.23 -6.38 -68.49
C THR A 126 -2.53 -7.62 -67.96
N GLU A 127 -2.72 -8.67 -68.74
CA GLU A 127 -1.93 -9.88 -68.96
C GLU A 127 -0.44 -9.58 -69.25
N ILE A 128 0.48 -10.41 -68.75
CA ILE A 128 1.70 -11.01 -69.38
C ILE A 128 2.62 -11.49 -68.24
N GLY A 129 2.96 -12.79 -68.12
CA GLY A 129 3.96 -13.53 -68.91
C GLY A 129 5.23 -13.67 -68.04
N GLU A 130 5.90 -14.80 -67.86
CA GLU A 130 5.98 -16.12 -68.52
C GLU A 130 6.16 -17.22 -67.45
#